data_AF-A0A7C6B3R4-F1
#
_entry.id   AF-A0A7C6B3R4-F1
#
_cell.length_a   1.000
_cell.length_b   1.000
_cell.length_c   1.000
_cell.angle_alpha   90.00
_cell.angle_beta   90.00
_cell.angle_gamma   90.00
#
_symmetry.space_group_name_H-M   'P 1'
#
loop_
_entity.id
_entity.type
_entity.pdbx_description
1 polymer ?
#
loop_
_entity_poly.entity_id
_entity_poly.type
_entity_poly.pdbx_seq_one_letter_code
_entity_poly.pdbx_strand_id
1 'polypeptide(L)'
;MPDLLIELLSEEIPARMQARASADLKRLVTGGLVEAGLTYKSAGAFVTPRRLVLCVEDLLAESPLVREERKGPRADAPQKAIEGFLRSTGMTRDQLETRQTKKGDVLFAVIERPGRPADEIIAEVLEATIRSFPWPKSMRWGAGSLKWVRPLHSILCILSDEAGARVVPLTVDGIASGDSTVGHRFMAPAKFSVSGFEDYAARLKKAFVLLEPEGRAGKIWHDAANAAFAQGLEVVEDKALLSEVAGLVEWPVVLMGDIGNDFLGLPPEVLQTSMREHQK
;
A
#
# COMPACT_ATOMS: atom_id res chain seq x y z
N MET A 1 3.98 19.66 5.69
CA MET A 1 3.42 18.33 6.01
C MET A 1 4.19 17.33 5.19
N PRO A 2 4.64 16.20 5.77
CA PRO A 2 5.38 15.20 4.99
C PRO A 2 4.49 14.41 4.04
N ASP A 3 5.08 13.99 2.93
CA ASP A 3 4.54 12.96 2.05
C ASP A 3 5.09 11.60 2.47
N LEU A 4 4.28 10.55 2.32
CA LEU A 4 4.65 9.17 2.61
C LEU A 4 4.77 8.39 1.31
N LEU A 5 5.87 7.65 1.17
CA LEU A 5 6.06 6.67 0.10
C LEU A 5 6.31 5.29 0.70
N ILE A 6 5.50 4.32 0.27
CA ILE A 6 5.63 2.89 0.61
C ILE A 6 5.79 2.08 -0.67
N GLU A 7 6.77 1.19 -0.71
CA GLU A 7 6.86 0.09 -1.68
C GLU A 7 7.01 -1.26 -0.95
N LEU A 8 6.21 -2.23 -1.36
CA LEU A 8 6.36 -3.64 -1.02
C LEU A 8 6.81 -4.39 -2.27
N LEU A 9 8.11 -4.73 -2.33
CA LEU A 9 8.70 -5.45 -3.45
C LEU A 9 8.69 -6.96 -3.18
N SER A 10 8.06 -7.74 -4.05
CA SER A 10 7.98 -9.20 -3.96
C SER A 10 8.41 -9.90 -5.26
N GLU A 11 8.41 -11.23 -5.24
CA GLU A 11 8.27 -12.02 -6.46
C GLU A 11 6.91 -11.76 -7.14
N GLU A 12 6.73 -12.31 -8.35
CA GLU A 12 5.62 -11.99 -9.25
C GLU A 12 4.22 -12.29 -8.67
N ILE A 13 3.48 -11.21 -8.45
CA ILE A 13 2.07 -11.15 -8.08
C ILE A 13 1.24 -11.51 -9.32
N PRO A 14 0.35 -12.53 -9.25
CA PRO A 14 -0.51 -12.88 -10.37
C PRO A 14 -1.34 -11.68 -10.86
N ALA A 15 -1.36 -11.43 -12.16
CA ALA A 15 -2.04 -10.26 -12.77
C ALA A 15 -3.48 -10.07 -12.27
N ARG A 16 -4.26 -11.15 -12.20
CA ARG A 16 -5.65 -11.14 -11.68
C ARG A 16 -5.82 -10.65 -10.24
N MET A 17 -4.75 -10.63 -9.43
CA MET A 17 -4.77 -10.19 -8.03
C MET A 17 -4.30 -8.75 -7.84
N GLN A 18 -3.63 -8.16 -8.84
CA GLN A 18 -2.90 -6.90 -8.70
C GLN A 18 -3.80 -5.70 -8.41
N ALA A 19 -4.87 -5.52 -9.19
CA ALA A 19 -5.77 -4.37 -9.02
C ALA A 19 -6.41 -4.35 -7.62
N ARG A 20 -6.90 -5.51 -7.16
CA ARG A 20 -7.45 -5.66 -5.81
C ARG A 20 -6.39 -5.42 -4.74
N ALA A 21 -5.19 -5.98 -4.89
CA ALA A 21 -4.11 -5.78 -3.92
C ALA A 21 -3.71 -4.31 -3.80
N SER A 22 -3.63 -3.57 -4.91
CA SER A 22 -3.37 -2.13 -4.89
C SER A 22 -4.44 -1.36 -4.13
N ALA A 23 -5.72 -1.66 -4.40
CA ALA A 23 -6.85 -1.05 -3.70
C ALA A 23 -6.89 -1.41 -2.20
N ASP A 24 -6.60 -2.66 -1.85
CA ASP A 24 -6.56 -3.12 -0.46
C ASP A 24 -5.39 -2.47 0.31
N LEU A 25 -4.21 -2.34 -0.29
CA LEU A 25 -3.08 -1.61 0.33
C LEU A 25 -3.48 -0.17 0.65
N LYS A 26 -4.04 0.54 -0.34
CA LYS A 26 -4.51 1.92 -0.16
C LYS A 26 -5.50 1.99 1.00
N ARG A 27 -6.57 1.21 0.93
CA ARG A 27 -7.65 1.22 1.92
C ARG A 27 -7.16 0.91 3.33
N LEU A 28 -6.35 -0.14 3.50
CA LEU A 28 -5.89 -0.59 4.81
C LEU A 28 -4.95 0.43 5.46
N VAL A 29 -3.96 0.92 4.71
CA VAL A 29 -3.01 1.90 5.24
C VAL A 29 -3.73 3.22 5.52
N THR A 30 -4.44 3.80 4.54
CA THR A 30 -5.10 5.09 4.76
C THR A 30 -6.18 5.03 5.84
N GLY A 31 -6.89 3.89 5.95
CA GLY A 31 -7.84 3.65 7.03
C GLY A 31 -7.17 3.63 8.39
N GLY A 32 -6.08 2.87 8.54
CA GLY A 32 -5.31 2.81 9.78
C GLY A 32 -4.70 4.17 10.17
N LEU A 33 -4.21 4.95 9.21
CA LEU A 33 -3.71 6.31 9.47
C LEU A 33 -4.81 7.22 10.02
N VAL A 34 -6.01 7.20 9.42
CA VAL A 34 -7.16 8.01 9.86
C VAL A 34 -7.68 7.56 11.21
N GLU A 35 -7.79 6.25 11.45
CA GLU A 35 -8.18 5.69 12.75
C GLU A 35 -7.21 6.11 13.87
N ALA A 36 -5.92 6.26 13.55
CA ALA A 36 -4.89 6.74 14.46
C ALA A 36 -4.84 8.28 14.58
N GLY A 37 -5.73 9.01 13.89
CA GLY A 37 -5.86 10.46 13.99
C GLY A 37 -5.01 11.26 12.99
N LEU A 38 -4.39 10.61 12.00
CA LEU A 38 -3.67 11.31 10.94
C LEU A 38 -4.60 11.62 9.75
N THR A 39 -4.60 12.87 9.30
CA THR A 39 -5.26 13.28 8.07
C THR A 39 -4.26 13.50 6.95
N TYR A 40 -4.71 13.38 5.70
CA TYR A 40 -3.91 13.60 4.49
C TYR A 40 -4.77 14.23 3.40
N LYS A 41 -4.14 14.79 2.37
CA LYS A 41 -4.84 15.45 1.25
C LYS A 41 -5.24 14.46 0.15
N SER A 42 -4.30 13.63 -0.28
CA SER A 42 -4.46 12.69 -1.40
C SER A 42 -3.70 11.40 -1.13
N ALA A 43 -4.12 10.31 -1.76
CA ALA A 43 -3.37 9.06 -1.77
C ALA A 43 -3.47 8.38 -3.14
N GLY A 44 -2.34 7.94 -3.68
CA GLY A 44 -2.22 7.21 -4.94
C GLY A 44 -1.67 5.81 -4.71
N ALA A 45 -2.21 4.81 -5.39
CA ALA A 45 -1.72 3.44 -5.29
C ALA A 45 -1.40 2.88 -6.67
N PHE A 46 -0.29 2.16 -6.76
CA PHE A 46 0.24 1.61 -8.00
C PHE A 46 0.60 0.14 -7.81
N VAL A 47 0.65 -0.58 -8.91
CA VAL A 47 0.99 -2.00 -8.91
C VAL A 47 1.71 -2.39 -10.20
N THR A 48 2.73 -3.20 -10.03
CA THR A 48 3.44 -3.90 -11.11
C THR A 48 3.45 -5.40 -10.79
N PRO A 49 3.93 -6.28 -11.69
CA PRO A 49 4.13 -7.69 -11.36
C PRO A 49 4.83 -7.93 -10.03
N ARG A 50 5.71 -7.03 -9.58
CA ARG A 50 6.55 -7.27 -8.39
C ARG A 50 6.36 -6.26 -7.27
N ARG A 51 5.47 -5.28 -7.43
CA ARG A 51 5.40 -4.12 -6.52
C ARG A 51 3.97 -3.80 -6.17
N LEU A 52 3.74 -3.52 -4.88
CA LEU A 52 2.63 -2.70 -4.44
C LEU A 52 3.19 -1.39 -3.92
N VAL A 53 2.64 -0.27 -4.39
CA VAL A 53 3.13 1.07 -4.04
C VAL A 53 1.98 1.91 -3.53
N LEU A 54 2.23 2.69 -2.50
CA LEU A 54 1.31 3.70 -1.98
C LEU A 54 2.08 5.02 -1.79
N CYS A 55 1.56 6.10 -2.35
CA CYS A 55 1.95 7.46 -1.99
C CYS A 55 0.79 8.14 -1.24
N VAL A 56 1.10 8.93 -0.22
CA VAL A 56 0.15 9.76 0.50
C VAL A 56 0.74 11.17 0.60
N GLU A 57 -0.05 12.16 0.21
CA GLU A 57 0.37 13.55 0.13
C GLU A 57 -0.18 14.37 1.30
N ASP A 58 0.63 15.31 1.78
CA ASP A 58 0.28 16.26 2.85
C ASP A 58 -0.26 15.54 4.11
N LEU A 59 0.48 14.54 4.60
CA LEU A 59 0.14 13.80 5.83
C LEU A 59 0.47 14.65 7.07
N LEU A 60 -0.36 14.60 8.11
CA LEU A 60 0.01 15.19 9.40
C LEU A 60 1.29 14.56 9.95
N ALA A 61 2.18 15.39 10.50
CA ALA A 61 3.44 14.93 11.09
C ALA A 61 3.26 14.22 12.44
N GLU A 62 2.13 14.47 13.11
CA GLU A 62 1.73 13.86 14.37
C GLU A 62 0.21 13.82 14.47
N SER A 63 -0.32 12.84 15.21
CA SER A 63 -1.75 12.81 15.54
C SER A 63 -2.08 13.89 16.57
N PRO A 64 -3.30 14.46 16.57
CA PRO A 64 -3.66 15.48 17.53
C PRO A 64 -3.77 14.89 18.95
N LEU A 65 -3.48 15.72 19.95
CA LEU A 65 -3.80 15.40 21.34
C LEU A 65 -5.30 15.16 21.49
N VAL A 66 -5.65 14.02 22.10
CA VAL A 66 -7.04 13.68 22.37
C VAL A 66 -7.33 13.95 23.84
N ARG A 67 -8.31 14.82 24.10
CA ARG A 67 -8.83 15.09 25.44
C ARG A 67 -10.23 14.48 25.56
N GLU A 68 -10.36 13.41 26.33
CA GLU A 68 -11.63 12.77 26.66
C GLU A 68 -12.07 13.21 28.05
N GLU A 69 -13.29 13.75 28.15
CA GLU A 69 -13.89 14.09 29.44
C GLU A 69 -14.97 13.06 29.81
N ARG A 70 -14.76 12.38 30.94
CA ARG A 70 -15.75 11.46 31.50
C ARG A 70 -16.40 12.07 32.72
N LYS A 71 -17.72 12.22 32.67
CA LYS A 71 -18.52 12.63 33.81
C LYS A 71 -18.67 11.47 34.79
N GLY A 72 -18.20 11.69 36.00
CA GLY A 72 -18.31 10.77 37.12
C GLY A 72 -19.52 11.03 38.02
N PRO A 73 -19.56 10.35 39.18
CA PRO A 73 -20.58 10.57 40.20
C PRO A 73 -20.38 11.93 40.91
N ARG A 74 -21.32 12.31 41.77
CA ARG A 74 -21.15 13.47 42.65
C ARG A 74 -19.95 13.30 43.59
N ALA A 75 -19.32 14.38 44.00
CA ALA A 75 -18.17 14.36 44.90
C ALA A 75 -18.49 13.75 46.27
N ASP A 76 -19.75 13.83 46.70
CA ASP A 76 -20.31 13.26 47.92
C ASP A 76 -21.01 11.90 47.72
N ALA A 77 -20.86 11.28 46.54
CA ALA A 77 -21.45 9.97 46.26
C ALA A 77 -20.84 8.87 47.16
N PRO A 78 -21.55 7.74 47.36
CA PRO A 78 -21.02 6.62 48.13
C PRO A 78 -19.65 6.18 47.65
N GLN A 79 -18.76 5.86 48.59
CA GLN A 79 -17.36 5.53 48.33
C GLN A 79 -17.19 4.47 47.24
N LYS A 80 -18.05 3.44 47.22
CA LYS A 80 -18.07 2.39 46.17
C LYS A 80 -18.28 2.94 44.75
N ALA A 81 -19.13 3.96 44.59
CA ALA A 81 -19.38 4.57 43.28
C ALA A 81 -18.16 5.36 42.78
N ILE A 82 -17.48 6.04 43.70
CA ILE A 82 -16.26 6.80 43.39
C ILE A 82 -15.12 5.83 43.06
N GLU A 83 -14.93 4.76 43.83
CA GLU A 83 -13.94 3.72 43.56
C GLU A 83 -14.18 3.00 42.22
N GLY A 84 -15.44 2.70 41.89
CA GLY A 84 -15.80 2.16 40.58
C GLY A 84 -15.44 3.10 39.43
N PHE A 85 -15.69 4.40 39.61
CA PHE A 85 -15.32 5.41 38.61
C PHE A 85 -13.79 5.52 38.45
N LEU A 86 -13.04 5.61 39.54
CA LEU A 86 -11.56 5.62 39.53
C LEU A 86 -10.99 4.39 38.83
N ARG A 87 -11.55 3.19 39.10
CA ARG A 87 -11.12 1.96 38.43
C ARG A 87 -11.41 1.97 36.93
N SER A 88 -12.52 2.59 36.51
CA SER A 88 -12.91 2.69 35.09
C SER A 88 -12.08 3.70 34.30
N THR A 89 -11.51 4.71 34.96
CA THR A 89 -10.68 5.74 34.34
C THR A 89 -9.18 5.46 34.51
N GLY A 90 -8.80 4.63 35.47
CA GLY A 90 -7.40 4.36 35.82
C GLY A 90 -6.73 5.51 36.57
N MET A 91 -7.48 6.54 36.96
CA MET A 91 -6.98 7.74 37.62
C MET A 91 -7.14 7.66 39.14
N THR A 92 -6.39 8.49 39.85
CA THR A 92 -6.55 8.69 41.30
C THR A 92 -7.50 9.85 41.58
N ARG A 93 -8.02 9.95 42.82
CA ARG A 93 -9.06 10.93 43.17
C ARG A 93 -8.59 12.38 43.05
N ASP A 94 -7.32 12.60 43.35
CA ASP A 94 -6.58 13.85 43.22
C ASP A 94 -6.37 14.30 41.77
N GLN A 95 -6.50 13.39 40.80
CA GLN A 95 -6.43 13.70 39.37
C GLN A 95 -7.81 14.05 38.76
N LEU A 96 -8.90 13.99 39.53
CA LEU A 96 -10.23 14.33 39.06
C LEU A 96 -10.51 15.83 39.23
N GLU A 97 -11.16 16.43 38.24
CA GLU A 97 -11.68 17.79 38.35
C GLU A 97 -13.04 17.76 39.06
N THR A 98 -13.20 18.56 40.10
CA THR A 98 -14.50 18.77 40.74
C THR A 98 -15.14 20.02 40.16
N ARG A 99 -16.32 19.88 39.53
CA ARG A 99 -17.04 21.00 38.93
C ARG A 99 -18.41 21.20 39.58
N GLN A 100 -18.71 22.44 39.93
CA GLN A 100 -20.03 22.82 40.46
C GLN A 100 -21.10 22.68 39.38
N THR A 101 -22.19 21.98 39.70
CA THR A 101 -23.37 21.89 38.86
C THR A 101 -24.63 22.27 39.64
N LYS A 102 -25.74 22.54 38.94
CA LYS A 102 -27.05 22.80 39.58
C LYS A 102 -27.54 21.67 40.50
N LYS A 103 -26.92 20.48 40.45
CA LYS A 103 -27.27 19.29 41.23
C LYS A 103 -26.18 18.92 42.27
N GLY A 104 -25.24 19.81 42.56
CA GLY A 104 -24.10 19.60 43.45
C GLY A 104 -22.76 19.44 42.71
N ASP A 105 -21.68 19.26 43.47
CA ASP A 105 -20.33 19.05 42.94
C ASP A 105 -20.21 17.68 42.26
N VAL A 106 -19.75 17.65 41.03
CA VAL A 106 -19.59 16.43 40.23
C VAL A 106 -18.13 16.22 39.88
N LEU A 107 -17.67 14.98 39.96
CA LEU A 107 -16.31 14.58 39.59
C LEU A 107 -16.23 14.37 38.08
N PHE A 108 -15.16 14.85 37.46
CA PHE A 108 -14.84 14.66 36.06
C PHE A 108 -13.43 14.09 35.93
N ALA A 109 -13.29 13.04 35.12
CA ALA A 109 -11.99 12.54 34.70
C ALA A 109 -11.66 13.16 33.34
N VAL A 110 -10.59 13.94 33.29
CA VAL A 110 -10.05 14.47 32.04
C VAL A 110 -8.86 13.60 31.67
N ILE A 111 -9.04 12.77 30.65
CA ILE A 111 -8.01 11.87 30.13
C ILE A 111 -7.40 12.54 28.91
N GLU A 112 -6.15 12.97 29.04
CA GLU A 112 -5.36 13.50 27.92
C GLU A 112 -4.44 12.41 27.40
N ARG A 113 -4.50 12.15 26.09
CA ARG A 113 -3.58 11.27 25.40
C ARG A 113 -2.73 12.14 24.47
N PRO A 114 -1.39 12.18 24.68
CA PRO A 114 -0.53 12.96 23.81
C PRO A 114 -0.65 12.48 22.37
N GLY A 115 -0.44 13.41 21.44
CA GLY A 115 -0.27 13.08 20.03
C GLY A 115 0.88 12.10 19.84
N ARG A 116 0.82 11.33 18.76
CA ARG A 116 1.86 10.37 18.39
C ARG A 116 2.54 10.80 17.09
N PRO A 117 3.87 10.70 17.00
CA PRO A 117 4.58 10.92 15.75
C PRO A 117 4.04 10.05 14.61
N ALA A 118 3.99 10.60 13.39
CA ALA A 118 3.44 9.89 12.24
C ALA A 118 4.25 8.64 11.87
N ASP A 119 5.57 8.66 12.04
CA ASP A 119 6.45 7.51 11.78
C ASP A 119 6.12 6.30 12.65
N GLU A 120 5.85 6.50 13.95
CA GLU A 120 5.40 5.42 14.83
C GLU A 120 4.06 4.82 14.38
N ILE A 121 3.09 5.69 14.05
CA ILE A 121 1.78 5.27 13.56
C ILE A 121 1.93 4.49 12.24
N ILE A 122 2.70 5.01 11.30
CA ILE A 122 2.94 4.39 9.99
C ILE A 122 3.59 3.02 10.17
N ALA A 123 4.59 2.89 11.03
CA ALA A 123 5.26 1.63 11.30
C ALA A 123 4.27 0.56 11.79
N GLU A 124 3.44 0.90 12.77
CA GLU A 124 2.42 0.00 13.32
C GLU A 124 1.35 -0.38 12.28
N VAL A 125 0.80 0.61 11.57
CA VAL A 125 -0.24 0.42 10.56
C VAL A 125 0.28 -0.43 9.40
N LEU A 126 1.50 -0.15 8.92
CA LEU A 126 2.10 -0.88 7.82
C LEU A 126 2.45 -2.31 8.23
N GLU A 127 3.03 -2.52 9.42
CA GLU A 127 3.30 -3.86 9.93
C GLU A 127 2.00 -4.68 10.05
N ALA A 128 0.95 -4.12 10.65
CA ALA A 128 -0.35 -4.78 10.76
C ALA A 128 -0.94 -5.09 9.39
N THR A 129 -0.83 -4.15 8.45
CA THR A 129 -1.31 -4.32 7.06
C THR A 129 -0.57 -5.46 6.36
N ILE A 130 0.76 -5.53 6.45
CA ILE A 130 1.54 -6.60 5.83
C ILE A 130 1.19 -7.97 6.45
N ARG A 131 1.06 -8.05 7.77
CA ARG A 131 0.78 -9.33 8.45
C ARG A 131 -0.64 -9.85 8.20
N SER A 132 -1.61 -8.96 7.99
CA SER A 132 -3.02 -9.28 7.82
C SER A 132 -3.53 -9.12 6.38
N PHE A 133 -2.63 -8.92 5.42
CA PHE A 133 -2.98 -8.56 4.05
C PHE A 133 -3.95 -9.59 3.41
N PRO A 134 -5.09 -9.16 2.84
CA PRO A 134 -6.19 -10.02 2.44
C PRO A 134 -5.97 -10.69 1.08
N TRP A 135 -4.83 -11.37 0.92
CA TRP A 135 -4.52 -12.14 -0.28
C TRP A 135 -5.55 -13.26 -0.50
N PRO A 136 -6.17 -13.38 -1.70
CA PRO A 136 -7.08 -14.49 -1.99
C PRO A 136 -6.43 -15.86 -1.85
N LYS A 137 -5.12 -15.92 -2.12
CA LYS A 137 -4.26 -17.09 -1.89
C LYS A 137 -2.91 -16.61 -1.39
N SER A 138 -2.54 -17.02 -0.19
CA SER A 138 -1.23 -16.75 0.42
C SER A 138 -0.55 -18.06 0.85
N MET A 139 0.77 -17.98 1.02
CA MET A 139 1.62 -19.08 1.48
C MET A 139 2.63 -18.55 2.49
N ARG A 140 3.20 -19.46 3.27
CA ARG A 140 4.44 -19.21 4.02
C ARG A 140 5.61 -19.64 3.15
N TRP A 141 6.68 -18.87 3.17
CA TRP A 141 7.83 -19.07 2.30
C TRP A 141 9.08 -19.39 3.12
N GLY A 142 9.85 -20.40 2.68
CA GLY A 142 11.04 -20.85 3.39
C GLY A 142 10.74 -21.27 4.83
N ALA A 143 11.54 -20.78 5.77
CA ALA A 143 11.34 -20.97 7.21
C ALA A 143 10.51 -19.85 7.88
N GLY A 144 10.04 -18.86 7.11
CA GLY A 144 9.33 -17.69 7.60
C GLY A 144 7.89 -17.99 8.00
N SER A 145 7.33 -17.12 8.85
CA SER A 145 5.96 -17.24 9.35
C SER A 145 4.95 -16.35 8.60
N LEU A 146 5.47 -15.34 7.89
CA LEU A 146 4.70 -14.38 7.12
C LEU A 146 3.91 -15.07 6.00
N LYS A 147 2.60 -14.79 5.97
CA LYS A 147 1.72 -15.20 4.86
C LYS A 147 1.72 -14.11 3.80
N TRP A 148 2.25 -14.40 2.63
CA TRP A 148 2.25 -13.46 1.49
C TRP A 148 1.92 -14.21 0.19
N VAL A 149 1.50 -13.48 -0.85
CA VAL A 149 1.17 -14.09 -2.16
C VAL A 149 2.35 -14.81 -2.79
N ARG A 150 3.55 -14.24 -2.62
CA ARG A 150 4.87 -14.74 -3.04
C ARG A 150 5.93 -14.24 -2.04
N PRO A 151 7.22 -14.60 -2.13
CA PRO A 151 8.21 -14.02 -1.21
C PRO A 151 8.28 -12.49 -1.29
N LEU A 152 8.16 -11.80 -0.15
CA LEU A 152 8.45 -10.37 -0.02
C LEU A 152 9.97 -10.19 0.16
N HIS A 153 10.56 -9.24 -0.56
CA HIS A 153 12.01 -9.04 -0.63
C HIS A 153 12.49 -7.77 0.05
N SER A 154 11.75 -6.68 -0.08
CA SER A 154 12.11 -5.40 0.55
C SER A 154 10.89 -4.55 0.84
N ILE A 155 11.06 -3.68 1.83
CA ILE A 155 10.10 -2.64 2.20
C ILE A 155 10.83 -1.31 2.03
N LEU A 156 10.29 -0.44 1.18
CA LEU A 156 10.68 0.97 1.15
C LEU A 156 9.60 1.73 1.93
N CYS A 157 9.99 2.53 2.91
CA CYS A 157 9.05 3.35 3.67
C CYS A 157 9.73 4.64 4.10
N ILE A 158 9.41 5.74 3.42
CA ILE A 158 10.01 7.04 3.70
C ILE A 158 8.94 8.11 3.91
N LEU A 159 9.26 9.07 4.78
CA LEU A 159 8.58 10.36 4.87
C LEU A 159 9.49 11.42 4.26
N SER A 160 8.95 12.25 3.38
CA SER A 160 9.68 13.35 2.74
C SER A 160 8.96 14.67 2.93
N ASP A 161 9.68 15.70 3.36
CA ASP A 161 9.21 17.08 3.45
C ASP A 161 10.32 18.05 2.98
N GLU A 162 10.14 19.35 3.20
CA GLU A 162 11.12 20.38 2.83
C GLU A 162 12.49 20.18 3.49
N ALA A 163 12.57 19.50 4.63
CA ALA A 163 13.84 19.20 5.31
C ALA A 163 14.54 17.96 4.72
N GLY A 164 13.86 17.19 3.88
CA GLY A 164 14.40 16.03 3.18
C GLY A 164 13.62 14.74 3.47
N ALA A 165 14.20 13.63 3.03
CA ALA A 165 13.63 12.30 3.20
C ALA A 165 14.22 11.58 4.42
N ARG A 166 13.36 10.90 5.18
CA ARG A 166 13.75 10.02 6.28
C ARG A 166 13.05 8.67 6.19
N VAL A 167 13.76 7.61 6.56
CA VAL A 167 13.18 6.27 6.64
C VAL A 167 12.30 6.16 7.87
N VAL A 168 11.10 5.61 7.70
CA VAL A 168 10.24 5.18 8.81
C VAL A 168 10.73 3.80 9.26
N PRO A 169 11.24 3.64 10.49
CA PRO A 169 11.82 2.37 10.93
C PRO A 169 10.73 1.35 11.24
N LEU A 170 10.70 0.25 10.47
CA LEU A 170 9.92 -0.94 10.79
C LEU A 170 10.65 -2.20 10.33
N THR A 171 10.27 -3.36 10.87
CA THR A 171 10.81 -4.65 10.45
C THR A 171 9.73 -5.70 10.46
N VAL A 172 9.51 -6.39 9.34
CA VAL A 172 8.53 -7.46 9.21
C VAL A 172 9.19 -8.73 8.73
N ASP A 173 9.11 -9.80 9.52
CA ASP A 173 9.69 -11.12 9.21
C ASP A 173 11.18 -11.04 8.82
N GLY A 174 11.93 -10.15 9.49
CA GLY A 174 13.36 -9.91 9.24
C GLY A 174 13.68 -8.93 8.11
N ILE A 175 12.67 -8.37 7.44
CA ILE A 175 12.83 -7.37 6.38
C ILE A 175 12.71 -5.97 7.00
N ALA A 176 13.83 -5.27 7.14
CA ALA A 176 13.85 -3.89 7.59
C ALA A 176 13.43 -2.93 6.45
N SER A 177 12.70 -1.87 6.80
CA SER A 177 12.43 -0.78 5.87
C SER A 177 13.69 0.00 5.51
N GLY A 178 13.71 0.57 4.31
CA GLY A 178 14.76 1.46 3.86
C GLY A 178 14.26 2.52 2.87
N ASP A 179 15.21 3.19 2.23
CA ASP A 179 14.98 4.22 1.20
C ASP A 179 15.23 3.71 -0.22
N SER A 180 15.59 2.42 -0.37
CA SER A 180 16.14 1.87 -1.60
C SER A 180 15.19 0.90 -2.28
N THR A 181 15.16 0.97 -3.60
CA THR A 181 14.47 0.03 -4.48
C THR A 181 15.42 -0.50 -5.55
N VAL A 182 14.90 -1.28 -6.51
CA VAL A 182 15.61 -1.83 -7.67
C VAL A 182 14.85 -1.51 -8.94
N GLY A 183 15.52 -1.50 -10.09
CA GLY A 183 14.84 -1.39 -11.39
C GLY A 183 14.29 -2.72 -11.91
N HIS A 184 14.12 -2.81 -13.23
CA HIS A 184 13.68 -4.02 -13.91
C HIS A 184 14.63 -5.19 -13.64
N ARG A 185 14.07 -6.38 -13.35
CA ARG A 185 14.83 -7.58 -12.94
C ARG A 185 16.02 -7.90 -13.84
N PHE A 186 15.85 -7.71 -15.15
CA PHE A 186 16.86 -8.07 -16.15
C PHE A 186 17.51 -6.87 -16.83
N MET A 187 16.79 -5.76 -16.99
CA MET A 187 17.24 -4.62 -17.80
C MET A 187 17.98 -3.58 -16.97
N ALA A 188 17.66 -3.46 -15.68
CA ALA A 188 18.31 -2.54 -14.75
C ALA A 188 18.24 -3.07 -13.31
N PRO A 189 18.94 -4.17 -12.97
CA PRO A 189 18.82 -4.83 -11.66
C PRO A 189 19.48 -4.05 -10.51
N ALA A 190 20.17 -2.95 -10.79
CA ALA A 190 20.90 -2.18 -9.79
C ALA A 190 19.95 -1.55 -8.76
N LYS A 191 20.37 -1.58 -7.49
CA LYS A 191 19.66 -0.90 -6.40
C LYS A 191 19.88 0.61 -6.45
N PHE A 192 18.91 1.37 -5.98
CA PHE A 192 19.03 2.80 -5.81
C PHE A 192 18.10 3.39 -4.72
N SER A 193 18.60 4.40 -3.99
CA SER A 193 17.88 5.13 -2.92
C SER A 193 17.05 6.28 -3.46
N VAL A 194 15.83 6.48 -2.99
CA VAL A 194 14.93 7.57 -3.44
C VAL A 194 14.59 8.51 -2.29
N SER A 195 14.22 9.74 -2.63
CA SER A 195 13.88 10.79 -1.65
C SER A 195 12.42 11.22 -1.64
N GLY A 196 11.56 10.61 -2.46
CA GLY A 196 10.14 10.93 -2.55
C GLY A 196 9.49 10.26 -3.75
N PHE A 197 8.17 10.43 -3.92
CA PHE A 197 7.42 9.74 -4.98
C PHE A 197 7.82 10.19 -6.40
N GLU A 198 8.07 11.48 -6.62
CA GLU A 198 8.48 11.99 -7.95
C GLU A 198 9.84 11.44 -8.39
N ASP A 199 10.84 11.46 -7.50
CA ASP A 199 12.16 10.86 -7.75
C ASP A 199 12.03 9.36 -7.99
N TYR A 200 11.26 8.67 -7.15
CA TYR A 200 10.97 7.25 -7.28
C TYR A 200 10.40 6.89 -8.66
N ALA A 201 9.33 7.59 -9.09
CA ALA A 201 8.70 7.33 -10.38
C ALA A 201 9.62 7.63 -11.56
N ALA A 202 10.35 8.75 -11.51
CA ALA A 202 11.28 9.14 -12.57
C ALA A 202 12.44 8.14 -12.71
N ARG A 203 12.98 7.65 -11.59
CA ARG A 203 14.10 6.71 -11.60
C ARG A 203 13.69 5.30 -11.97
N LEU A 204 12.52 4.85 -11.53
CA LEU A 204 11.95 3.58 -11.99
C LEU A 204 11.72 3.58 -13.50
N LYS A 205 11.19 4.66 -14.06
CA LYS A 205 11.02 4.79 -15.52
C LYS A 205 12.36 4.70 -16.26
N LYS A 206 13.41 5.37 -15.76
CA LYS A 206 14.78 5.25 -16.30
C LYS A 206 15.36 3.84 -16.15
N ALA A 207 14.92 3.10 -15.14
CA ALA A 207 15.32 1.73 -14.85
C ALA A 207 14.33 0.69 -15.42
N PHE A 208 13.60 1.04 -16.49
CA PHE A 208 12.68 0.16 -17.21
C PHE A 208 11.55 -0.40 -16.33
N VAL A 209 10.92 0.45 -15.53
CA VAL A 209 9.70 0.10 -14.78
C VAL A 209 8.66 1.18 -15.03
N LEU A 210 7.57 0.83 -15.69
CA LEU A 210 6.41 1.69 -15.88
C LEU A 210 5.38 1.36 -14.80
N LEU A 211 5.22 2.22 -13.80
CA LEU A 211 4.41 1.97 -12.59
C LEU A 211 2.92 1.85 -12.86
N GLU A 212 2.38 2.67 -13.76
CA GLU A 212 0.95 2.79 -14.01
C GLU A 212 0.43 1.63 -14.87
N PRO A 213 -0.54 0.83 -14.37
CA PRO A 213 -1.14 -0.25 -15.16
C PRO A 213 -1.78 0.24 -16.46
N GLU A 214 -2.47 1.39 -16.41
CA GLU A 214 -3.09 2.01 -17.59
C GLU A 214 -2.03 2.50 -18.59
N GLY A 215 -0.93 3.08 -18.09
CA GLY A 215 0.21 3.45 -18.92
C GLY A 215 0.83 2.24 -19.63
N ARG A 216 0.95 1.10 -18.94
CA ARG A 216 1.43 -0.16 -19.55
C ARG A 216 0.46 -0.69 -20.60
N ALA A 217 -0.84 -0.74 -20.29
CA ALA A 217 -1.88 -1.17 -21.23
C ALA A 217 -1.93 -0.28 -22.48
N GLY A 218 -1.88 1.04 -22.31
CA GLY A 218 -1.87 2.00 -23.41
C GLY A 218 -0.64 1.85 -24.31
N LYS A 219 0.54 1.64 -23.72
CA LYS A 219 1.77 1.37 -24.49
C LYS A 219 1.67 0.07 -25.28
N ILE A 220 1.21 -1.02 -24.67
CA ILE A 220 1.01 -2.30 -25.37
C ILE A 220 0.06 -2.15 -26.55
N TRP A 221 -1.10 -1.52 -26.31
CA TRP A 221 -2.11 -1.32 -27.35
C TRP A 221 -1.59 -0.48 -28.51
N HIS A 222 -0.93 0.64 -28.21
CA HIS A 222 -0.37 1.53 -29.22
C HIS A 222 0.69 0.83 -30.08
N ASP A 223 1.66 0.17 -29.43
CA ASP A 223 2.76 -0.51 -30.13
C ASP A 223 2.24 -1.70 -30.96
N ALA A 224 1.26 -2.47 -30.44
CA ALA A 224 0.63 -3.57 -31.16
C ALA A 224 -0.18 -3.10 -32.37
N ALA A 225 -0.98 -2.03 -32.21
CA ALA A 225 -1.75 -1.46 -33.31
C ALA A 225 -0.84 -0.93 -34.43
N ASN A 226 0.25 -0.27 -34.07
CA ASN A 226 1.24 0.21 -35.04
C ASN A 226 1.92 -0.95 -35.79
N ALA A 227 2.33 -2.00 -35.06
CA ALA A 227 2.95 -3.18 -35.67
C ALA A 227 2.00 -3.92 -36.62
N ALA A 228 0.73 -4.08 -36.23
CA ALA A 228 -0.30 -4.70 -37.08
C ALA A 228 -0.57 -3.86 -38.33
N PHE A 229 -0.77 -2.55 -38.17
CA PHE A 229 -1.01 -1.64 -39.29
C PHE A 229 0.12 -1.68 -40.33
N ALA A 230 1.38 -1.75 -39.89
CA ALA A 230 2.54 -1.85 -40.77
C ALA A 230 2.54 -3.12 -41.65
N GLN A 231 1.81 -4.16 -41.26
CA GLN A 231 1.62 -5.41 -42.01
C GLN A 231 0.27 -5.49 -42.72
N GLY A 232 -0.55 -4.43 -42.69
CA GLY A 232 -1.92 -4.45 -43.19
C GLY A 232 -2.86 -5.34 -42.38
N LEU A 233 -2.54 -5.56 -41.10
CA LEU A 233 -3.33 -6.34 -40.15
C LEU A 233 -4.04 -5.43 -39.15
N GLU A 234 -5.05 -5.98 -38.47
CA GLU A 234 -5.74 -5.32 -37.36
C GLU A 234 -5.57 -6.13 -36.07
N VAL A 235 -5.40 -5.42 -34.95
CA VAL A 235 -5.35 -6.05 -33.62
C VAL A 235 -6.77 -6.38 -33.19
N VAL A 236 -7.01 -7.64 -32.82
CA VAL A 236 -8.27 -8.07 -32.22
C VAL A 236 -8.37 -7.49 -30.81
N GLU A 237 -9.39 -6.69 -30.54
CA GLU A 237 -9.58 -6.05 -29.24
C GLU A 237 -10.03 -7.06 -28.16
N ASP A 238 -9.22 -7.19 -27.12
CA ASP A 238 -9.59 -7.87 -25.88
C ASP A 238 -9.04 -7.09 -24.68
N LYS A 239 -9.92 -6.32 -24.02
CA LYS A 239 -9.55 -5.47 -22.88
C LYS A 239 -9.11 -6.28 -21.67
N ALA A 240 -9.68 -7.47 -21.47
CA ALA A 240 -9.34 -8.32 -20.34
C ALA A 240 -7.94 -8.90 -20.53
N LEU A 241 -7.63 -9.40 -21.73
CA LEU A 241 -6.30 -9.86 -22.08
C LEU A 241 -5.28 -8.72 -21.99
N LEU A 242 -5.60 -7.53 -22.53
CA LEU A 242 -4.70 -6.38 -22.45
C LEU A 242 -4.37 -6.01 -21.00
N SER A 243 -5.38 -5.99 -20.12
CA SER A 243 -5.17 -5.74 -18.69
C SER A 243 -4.34 -6.84 -18.04
N GLU A 244 -4.50 -8.09 -18.44
CA GLU A 244 -3.71 -9.21 -17.93
C GLU A 244 -2.25 -9.10 -18.36
N VAL A 245 -1.98 -8.94 -19.66
CA VAL A 245 -0.62 -8.79 -20.23
C VAL A 245 0.08 -7.57 -19.63
N ALA A 246 -0.62 -6.44 -19.48
CA ALA A 246 -0.09 -5.27 -18.77
C ALA A 246 0.27 -5.58 -17.29
N GLY A 247 -0.39 -6.55 -16.68
CA GLY A 247 -0.08 -7.07 -15.34
C GLY A 247 1.04 -8.12 -15.33
N LEU A 248 1.54 -8.61 -16.47
CA LEU A 248 2.63 -9.60 -16.52
C LEU A 248 4.01 -8.96 -16.66
N VAL A 249 4.10 -7.70 -17.10
CA VAL A 249 5.37 -7.02 -17.37
C VAL A 249 5.50 -5.69 -16.64
N GLU A 250 6.72 -5.34 -16.22
CA GLU A 250 7.05 -4.01 -15.70
C GLU A 250 7.41 -3.03 -16.84
N TRP A 251 7.92 -3.54 -17.95
CA TRP A 251 8.28 -2.77 -19.14
C TRP A 251 7.80 -3.47 -20.41
N PRO A 252 6.69 -3.02 -21.02
CA PRO A 252 6.16 -3.69 -22.19
C PRO A 252 7.02 -3.44 -23.43
N VAL A 253 7.35 -4.52 -24.14
CA VAL A 253 7.98 -4.52 -25.47
C VAL A 253 7.15 -5.44 -26.35
N VAL A 254 6.51 -4.89 -27.38
CA VAL A 254 5.71 -5.67 -28.32
C VAL A 254 6.63 -6.32 -29.36
N LEU A 255 6.42 -7.61 -29.58
CA LEU A 255 7.06 -8.39 -30.61
C LEU A 255 6.00 -8.96 -31.55
N MET A 256 6.34 -9.06 -32.82
CA MET A 256 5.52 -9.71 -33.83
C MET A 256 6.30 -10.89 -34.41
N GLY A 257 5.61 -12.01 -34.58
CA GLY A 257 6.19 -13.22 -35.14
C GLY A 257 5.12 -14.06 -35.83
N ASP A 258 5.58 -14.87 -36.78
CA ASP A 258 4.71 -15.75 -37.56
C ASP A 258 4.55 -17.12 -36.90
N ILE A 259 3.36 -17.69 -37.00
CA ILE A 259 3.12 -19.09 -36.66
C ILE A 259 3.36 -19.93 -37.90
N GLY A 260 4.19 -20.96 -37.79
CA GLY A 260 4.50 -21.86 -38.90
C GLY A 260 3.25 -22.51 -39.49
N ASN A 261 3.19 -22.63 -40.82
CA ASN A 261 2.03 -23.15 -41.55
C ASN A 261 1.55 -24.52 -41.06
N ASP A 262 2.46 -25.38 -40.62
CA ASP A 262 2.15 -26.72 -40.10
C ASP A 262 1.25 -26.68 -38.86
N PHE A 263 1.23 -25.56 -38.13
CA PHE A 263 0.40 -25.35 -36.94
C PHE A 263 -0.95 -24.70 -37.24
N LEU A 264 -1.19 -24.23 -38.47
CA LEU A 264 -2.41 -23.51 -38.86
C LEU A 264 -3.56 -24.43 -39.32
N GLY A 265 -3.33 -25.74 -39.38
CA GLY A 265 -4.37 -26.71 -39.79
C GLY A 265 -5.48 -26.95 -38.76
N LEU A 266 -5.35 -26.38 -37.55
CA LEU A 266 -6.36 -26.49 -36.51
C LEU A 266 -7.49 -25.46 -36.69
N PRO A 267 -8.70 -25.72 -36.17
CA PRO A 267 -9.78 -24.74 -36.19
C PRO A 267 -9.33 -23.41 -35.55
N PRO A 268 -9.73 -22.25 -36.12
CA PRO A 268 -9.33 -20.93 -35.63
C PRO A 268 -9.59 -20.72 -34.13
N GLU A 269 -10.69 -21.26 -33.59
CA GLU A 269 -11.08 -21.12 -32.19
C GLU A 269 -10.08 -21.80 -31.25
N VAL A 270 -9.51 -22.94 -31.68
CA VAL A 270 -8.49 -23.68 -30.92
C VAL A 270 -7.18 -22.89 -30.92
N LEU A 271 -6.80 -22.34 -32.07
CA LEU A 271 -5.60 -21.51 -32.20
C LEU A 271 -5.71 -20.25 -31.35
N GLN A 272 -6.81 -19.51 -31.47
CA GLN A 272 -7.05 -18.28 -30.71
C GLN A 272 -7.07 -18.52 -29.21
N THR A 273 -7.77 -19.57 -28.76
CA THR A 273 -7.82 -19.91 -27.33
C THR A 273 -6.43 -20.28 -26.80
N SER A 274 -5.70 -21.13 -27.54
CA SER A 274 -4.35 -21.54 -27.14
C SER A 274 -3.38 -20.36 -27.07
N MET A 275 -3.38 -19.49 -28.09
CA MET A 275 -2.57 -18.27 -28.12
C MET A 275 -2.93 -17.36 -26.94
N ARG A 276 -4.22 -17.11 -26.73
CA ARG A 276 -4.69 -16.23 -25.65
C ARG A 276 -4.28 -16.75 -24.29
N GLU A 277 -4.40 -18.04 -24.02
CA GLU A 277 -4.18 -18.59 -22.67
C GLU A 277 -2.70 -18.92 -22.38
N HIS A 278 -1.91 -19.27 -23.39
CA HIS A 278 -0.58 -19.85 -23.20
C HIS A 278 0.58 -19.06 -23.82
N GLN A 279 0.31 -18.11 -24.72
CA GLN A 279 1.33 -17.30 -25.40
C GLN A 279 1.10 -15.81 -25.07
N LYS A 280 1.25 -15.47 -23.79
CA LYS A 280 1.09 -14.10 -23.23
C LYS A 280 2.45 -13.44 -22.99
#